data_AF-A0A519Y0Y8-F1
#
_entry.id   AF-A0A519Y0Y8-F1
#
_cell.length_a   1.000
_cell.length_b   1.000
_cell.length_c   1.000
_cell.angle_alpha   90.00
_cell.angle_beta   90.00
_cell.angle_gamma   90.00
#
_symmetry.space_group_name_H-M   'P 1'
#
loop_
_entity.id
_entity.type
_entity.pdbx_description
1 polymer ?
#
loop_
_entity_poly.entity_id
_entity_poly.type
_entity_poly.pdbx_seq_one_letter_code
_entity_poly.pdbx_strand_id
1 'polypeptide(L)' 'MREDDLRRLLRTMADNPLLKVSLTASCQERYDLEAATGWLVAAEQRLQAEIPGIYRNEVHHQLETVG' A
#
# COMPACT_ATOMS: atom_id res chain seq x y z
N MET A 1 -12.24 -17.45 -13.03
CA MET A 1 -12.09 -18.01 -11.66
C MET A 1 -10.98 -17.26 -10.93
N ARG A 2 -11.11 -15.94 -10.67
CA ARG A 2 -10.04 -15.16 -10.00
C ARG A 2 -10.51 -13.97 -9.16
N GLU A 3 -11.60 -13.28 -9.52
CA GLU A 3 -12.02 -12.08 -8.77
C GLU A 3 -13.21 -12.35 -7.84
N ASP A 4 -14.22 -13.08 -8.31
CA ASP A 4 -15.42 -13.39 -7.52
C ASP A 4 -15.12 -14.29 -6.32
N ASP A 5 -14.22 -15.26 -6.47
CA ASP A 5 -13.82 -16.15 -5.38
C ASP A 5 -13.05 -15.40 -4.28
N LEU A 6 -12.21 -14.44 -4.66
CA LEU A 6 -11.48 -13.58 -3.73
C LEU A 6 -12.43 -12.65 -2.98
N ARG A 7 -13.36 -11.99 -3.69
CA ARG A 7 -14.38 -11.15 -3.07
C ARG A 7 -15.27 -11.95 -2.12
N ARG A 8 -15.62 -13.18 -2.48
CA ARG A 8 -16.43 -14.08 -1.65
C ARG A 8 -15.68 -14.49 -0.38
N LEU A 9 -14.40 -14.83 -0.49
CA LEU A 9 -13.55 -15.20 0.63
C LEU A 9 -13.34 -14.03 1.61
N LEU A 10 -13.06 -12.83 1.09
CA LEU A 10 -12.94 -11.61 1.90
C LEU A 10 -14.23 -11.27 2.65
N ARG A 11 -15.38 -11.46 2.01
CA ARG A 11 -16.69 -11.23 2.64
C ARG A 11 -16.98 -12.26 3.74
N THR A 12 -16.68 -13.53 3.49
CA THR A 12 -16.81 -14.60 4.49
C THR A 12 -15.90 -14.39 5.71
N MET A 13 -14.72 -13.82 5.52
CA MET A 13 -13.85 -13.43 6.64
C MET A 13 -14.39 -12.22 7.41
N ALA A 14 -14.88 -11.20 6.72
CA ALA A 14 -15.46 -10.00 7.35
C ALA A 14 -16.71 -10.32 8.17
N ASP A 15 -17.52 -11.28 7.71
CA ASP A 15 -18.75 -11.72 8.36
C ASP A 15 -18.52 -12.74 9.49
N ASN A 16 -17.27 -13.13 9.78
CA ASN A 16 -16.97 -14.04 10.89
C ASN A 16 -16.56 -13.25 12.15
N PRO A 17 -17.49 -13.01 13.10
CA PRO A 17 -17.24 -12.18 14.28
C PRO A 17 -16.17 -12.74 15.24
N LEU A 18 -15.70 -13.97 15.02
CA LEU A 18 -14.65 -14.63 15.81
C LEU A 18 -13.26 -14.49 15.18
N LEU A 19 -13.15 -14.13 13.89
CA LEU A 19 -11.87 -13.95 13.21
C LEU A 19 -11.34 -12.53 13.44
N LYS A 20 -10.78 -12.29 14.62
CA LYS A 20 -10.00 -11.07 14.88
C LYS A 20 -8.68 -11.17 14.12
N VAL A 21 -8.64 -10.55 12.94
CA VAL A 21 -7.40 -10.42 12.16
C VAL A 21 -6.74 -9.08 12.47
N SER A 22 -5.41 -9.10 12.61
CA SER A 22 -4.62 -7.87 12.74
C SER A 22 -4.29 -7.34 11.35
N LEU A 23 -4.86 -6.17 11.01
CA LEU A 23 -4.45 -5.40 9.84
C LEU A 23 -3.31 -4.44 10.25
N THR A 24 -2.19 -4.50 9.54
CA THR A 24 -1.11 -3.53 9.67
C THR A 24 -1.04 -2.70 8.39
N ALA A 25 -1.05 -1.39 8.54
CA ALA A 25 -0.86 -0.44 7.44
C ALA A 25 0.39 0.39 7.72
N SER A 26 1.25 0.55 6.72
CA SER A 26 2.44 1.40 6.78
C SER A 26 2.51 2.32 5.58
N CYS A 27 3.03 3.53 5.82
CA CYS A 27 3.35 4.52 4.80
C CYS A 27 4.82 4.89 4.95
N GLN A 28 5.55 4.91 3.83
CA GLN A 28 6.92 5.38 3.76
C GLN A 28 7.04 6.39 2.62
N GLU A 29 7.75 7.48 2.86
CA GLU A 29 7.93 8.56 1.91
C GLU A 29 9.42 8.89 1.78
N ARG A 30 9.88 9.09 0.55
CA ARG A 30 11.24 9.57 0.24
C ARG A 30 11.14 10.76 -0.71
N TYR A 31 11.92 11.79 -0.42
CA TYR A 31 11.98 13.01 -1.21
C TYR A 31 13.44 13.31 -1.54
N ASP A 32 13.74 13.45 -2.82
CA ASP A 32 15.06 13.78 -3.32
C ASP A 32 15.04 15.22 -3.84
N LEU A 33 15.87 16.08 -3.24
CA LEU A 33 15.94 17.51 -3.53
C LEU A 33 17.23 17.87 -4.28
N GLU A 34 17.16 18.83 -5.20
CA GLU A 34 18.32 19.42 -5.85
C GLU A 34 19.11 20.26 -4.84
N ALA A 35 20.38 19.94 -4.61
CA ALA A 35 21.18 20.55 -3.54
C ALA A 35 21.39 22.07 -3.71
N ALA A 36 21.44 22.57 -4.94
CA ALA A 36 21.73 23.98 -5.21
C ALA A 36 20.50 24.88 -5.01
N THR A 37 19.31 24.37 -5.29
CA THR A 37 18.08 25.16 -5.38
C THR A 37 17.03 24.77 -4.34
N GLY A 38 17.14 23.55 -3.79
CA GLY A 38 16.15 22.96 -2.89
C GLY A 38 14.89 22.44 -3.60
N TRP A 39 14.85 22.46 -4.94
CA TRP A 39 13.69 21.96 -5.69
C TRP A 39 13.56 20.45 -5.57
N LEU A 40 12.32 19.97 -5.46
CA LEU A 40 12.02 18.55 -5.50
C LEU A 40 12.31 18.00 -6.88
N VAL A 41 13.16 16.97 -6.96
CA VAL A 41 13.53 16.30 -8.21
C VAL A 41 12.79 14.97 -8.35
N ALA A 42 12.65 14.25 -7.23
CA ALA A 42 11.88 13.02 -7.18
C ALA A 42 11.15 12.88 -5.84
N ALA A 43 9.99 12.24 -5.87
CA ALA A 43 9.29 11.78 -4.68
C ALA A 43 8.78 10.36 -4.88
N GLU A 44 8.92 9.55 -3.84
CA GLU A 44 8.44 8.17 -3.79
C GLU A 44 7.56 8.01 -2.55
N GLN A 45 6.37 7.45 -2.73
CA GLN A 45 5.49 7.05 -1.64
C GLN A 45 5.14 5.57 -1.77
N ARG A 46 5.35 4.83 -0.69
CA ARG A 46 5.01 3.41 -0.59
C ARG A 46 3.94 3.22 0.49
N LEU A 47 2.81 2.67 0.06
CA LEU A 47 1.69 2.33 0.93
C LEU A 47 1.57 0.81 0.99
N GLN A 48 1.65 0.23 2.18
CA GLN A 48 1.53 -1.21 2.37
C GLN A 48 0.39 -1.50 3.36
N ALA A 49 -0.46 -2.46 3.02
CA ALA A 49 -1.48 -3.00 3.89
C ALA A 49 -1.35 -4.53 3.96
N GLU A 50 -1.28 -5.07 5.16
CA GLU A 50 -1.04 -6.49 5.39
C GLU A 50 -1.97 -7.06 6.47
N ILE A 51 -2.54 -8.21 6.18
CA ILE A 51 -3.09 -9.14 7.16
C ILE A 51 -2.21 -10.40 7.09
N PRO A 52 -1.40 -10.70 8.12
CA PRO A 52 -0.41 -11.76 8.06
C PRO A 52 -1.01 -13.10 7.62
N GLY A 53 -0.42 -13.70 6.58
CA GLY A 53 -0.84 -14.98 6.02
C GLY A 53 -2.14 -14.97 5.20
N ILE A 54 -2.81 -13.82 5.04
CA ILE A 54 -4.10 -13.73 4.34
C ILE A 54 -4.08 -12.73 3.18
N TYR A 55 -3.56 -11.53 3.41
CA TYR A 55 -3.63 -10.45 2.45
C TYR A 55 -2.39 -9.57 2.55
N ARG A 56 -1.81 -9.23 1.40
CA ARG A 56 -0.80 -8.19 1.30
C ARG A 56 -1.02 -7.40 0.03
N ASN A 57 -1.13 -6.09 0.17
CA ASN A 57 -1.22 -5.16 -0.93
C ASN A 57 -0.21 -4.03 -0.72
N GLU A 58 0.38 -3.59 -1.81
CA GLU A 58 1.44 -2.62 -1.82
C GLU A 58 1.29 -1.73 -3.06
N VAL A 59 1.25 -0.42 -2.84
CA VAL A 59 1.11 0.58 -3.89
C VAL A 59 2.29 1.52 -3.82
N HIS A 60 2.85 1.83 -4.98
CA HIS A 60 3.98 2.72 -5.16
C HIS A 60 3.55 3.89 -6.03
N HIS A 61 3.76 5.10 -5.54
CA HIS A 61 3.62 6.31 -6.31
C HIS A 61 4.99 6.95 -6.47
N GLN A 62 5.37 7.23 -7.71
CA GLN A 62 6.61 7.92 -8.03
C GLN A 62 6.29 9.17 -8.85
N LEU A 63 6.89 10.28 -8.44
CA LEU A 63 6.83 11.56 -9.13
C LEU A 63 8.26 11.93 -9.50
N GLU A 64 8.47 12.22 -10.77
CA GLU A 64 9.73 12.75 -11.30
C GLU A 64 9.42 14.08 -11.98
N THR A 65 10.23 15.10 -11.70
CA THR A 65 10.12 16.36 -12.45
C THR A 65 10.62 16.13 -13.88
N VAL A 66 9.75 16.33 -14.86
CA VAL A 66 10.14 16.37 -16.27
C VAL A 66 10.88 17.68 -16.49
N GLY A 67 12.20 17.58 -16.72
CA GLY A 67 13.06 18.71 -17.05
C GLY A 67 12.78 19.28 -18.44
#